data_AF-A0A086AAJ8-F1
#
_entry.id   AF-A0A086AAJ8-F1
#
_cell.length_a   1.000
_cell.length_b   1.000
_cell.length_c   1.000
_cell.angle_alpha   90.00
_cell.angle_beta   90.00
_cell.angle_gamma   90.00
#
_symmetry.space_group_name_H-M   'P 1'
#
loop_
_entity.id
_entity.type
_entity.pdbx_description
1 polymer ?
#
loop_
_entity_poly.entity_id
_entity_poly.type
_entity_poly.pdbx_seq_one_letter_code
_entity_poly.pdbx_strand_id
1 'polypeptide(L)'
;MKKALLLSLSILNTSIALAQVGISTTNPQKALHVSGKTSSTPIPETSVNIVRPTVRVDGLSNINQFANNICPVSVTDEGDLVLSHPLAIPLLFIDPINTLNSEKDYIPSPIIINQTPKTTSTNSTIRSFNFDIPFPCLIKFNSITSFRFLKATDGSAITDGSSRLWGTRFRFSTAPSGISTEQNAYFGESLRTYNNVVDNIDGSGVLYISSDDTLFLYQGNYTLDIDLFVETESTQTSLRIICGEGSDTISIVAYPIQ
;
A
#
# COMPACT_ATOMS: atom_id res chain seq x y z
N MET A 1 54.77 23.34 -10.72
CA MET A 1 54.34 21.92 -10.63
C MET A 1 54.65 21.26 -9.28
N LYS A 2 55.87 21.34 -8.73
CA LYS A 2 56.22 20.67 -7.45
C LYS A 2 55.35 21.03 -6.23
N LYS A 3 54.91 22.29 -6.10
CA LYS A 3 54.07 22.75 -5.00
C LYS A 3 52.62 22.22 -5.05
N ALA A 4 52.08 22.02 -6.25
CA ALA A 4 50.73 21.48 -6.44
C ALA A 4 50.68 19.97 -6.10
N LEU A 5 51.74 19.23 -6.45
CA LEU A 5 51.85 17.79 -6.17
C LEU A 5 51.92 17.50 -4.66
N LEU A 6 52.65 18.33 -3.89
CA LEU A 6 52.76 18.20 -2.44
C LEU A 6 51.42 18.48 -1.74
N LEU A 7 50.67 19.47 -2.22
CA LEU A 7 49.36 19.81 -1.67
C LEU A 7 48.31 18.73 -1.97
N SER A 8 48.32 18.15 -3.17
CA SER A 8 47.43 17.01 -3.49
C SER A 8 47.74 15.78 -2.64
N LEU A 9 49.01 15.52 -2.34
CA LEU A 9 49.42 14.38 -1.52
C LEU A 9 49.05 14.59 -0.04
N SER A 10 49.08 15.83 0.47
CA SER A 10 48.65 16.12 1.84
C SER A 10 47.13 16.00 2.00
N ILE A 11 46.35 16.45 1.01
CA ILE A 11 44.88 16.38 1.05
C ILE A 11 44.40 14.92 0.97
N LEU A 12 45.03 14.09 0.13
CA LEU A 12 44.68 12.68 -0.03
C LEU A 12 44.96 11.84 1.23
N ASN A 13 46.05 12.14 1.95
CA ASN A 13 46.37 11.46 3.21
C ASN A 13 45.43 11.85 4.36
N THR A 14 44.96 13.10 4.41
CA THR A 14 43.98 13.52 5.42
C THR A 14 42.59 12.91 5.20
N SER A 15 42.20 12.63 3.94
CA SER A 15 40.89 12.04 3.65
C SER A 15 40.79 10.55 4.02
N ILE A 16 41.89 9.78 3.91
CA ILE A 16 41.86 8.33 4.22
C ILE A 16 41.84 8.09 5.73
N ALA A 17 42.50 8.95 6.52
CA ALA A 17 42.57 8.84 7.98
C ALA A 17 41.25 9.16 8.70
N LEU A 18 40.31 9.84 8.03
CA LEU A 18 39.04 10.29 8.62
C LEU A 18 37.80 9.56 8.05
N ALA A 19 37.98 8.64 7.10
CA ALA A 19 36.88 8.03 6.36
C ALA A 19 36.41 6.65 6.88
N GLN A 20 36.99 6.10 7.95
CA GLN A 20 36.51 4.84 8.51
C GLN A 20 35.44 5.05 9.58
N VAL A 21 34.18 4.94 9.18
CA VAL A 21 33.03 4.75 10.07
C VAL A 21 32.60 3.29 10.00
N GLY A 22 32.99 2.46 10.97
CA GLY A 22 32.44 1.10 11.08
C GLY A 22 33.30 0.07 11.80
N ILE A 23 32.61 -0.98 12.25
CA ILE A 23 33.07 -2.17 12.98
C ILE A 23 34.26 -2.85 12.27
N SER A 24 35.18 -3.45 13.04
CA SER A 24 36.51 -3.98 12.64
C SER A 24 37.64 -2.96 12.42
N THR A 25 37.53 -1.75 12.97
CA THR A 25 38.67 -0.84 13.14
C THR A 25 39.23 -0.91 14.57
N THR A 26 40.54 -0.73 14.73
CA THR A 26 41.19 -0.62 16.06
C THR A 26 40.98 0.73 16.71
N ASN A 27 40.35 1.70 16.03
CA ASN A 27 40.17 3.05 16.53
C ASN A 27 38.74 3.61 16.26
N PRO A 28 37.69 3.01 16.84
CA PRO A 28 36.31 3.44 16.60
C PRO A 28 36.04 4.82 17.21
N GLN A 29 35.46 5.76 16.44
CA GLN A 29 35.09 7.09 16.94
C GLN A 29 33.93 7.07 17.96
N LYS A 30 33.12 6.01 17.98
CA LYS A 30 32.09 5.73 18.99
C LYS A 30 32.11 4.25 19.29
N ALA A 31 32.29 3.87 20.54
CA ALA A 31 32.16 2.48 20.96
C ALA A 31 30.68 2.07 20.91
N LEU A 32 30.37 0.94 20.27
CA LEU A 32 29.11 0.23 20.55
C LEU A 32 29.23 -0.25 22.00
N HIS A 33 28.61 0.47 22.93
CA HIS A 33 28.69 0.13 24.33
C HIS A 33 27.65 -0.95 24.62
N VAL A 34 28.08 -2.21 24.56
CA VAL A 34 27.30 -3.35 25.05
C VAL A 34 27.60 -3.48 26.54
N SER A 35 26.70 -2.95 27.38
CA SER A 35 26.81 -3.03 28.83
C SER A 35 25.67 -3.89 29.38
N GLY A 36 25.84 -4.50 30.54
CA GLY A 36 24.84 -5.44 31.03
C GLY A 36 25.07 -5.82 32.47
N LYS A 37 24.06 -5.61 33.33
CA LYS A 37 24.09 -6.14 34.69
C LYS A 37 23.65 -7.60 34.63
N THR A 38 24.54 -8.52 34.98
CA THR A 38 24.15 -9.91 35.20
C THR A 38 23.42 -10.00 36.54
N SER A 39 22.23 -10.60 36.55
CA SER A 39 21.60 -11.05 37.78
C SER A 39 21.69 -12.56 37.86
N SER A 40 22.19 -13.08 38.98
CA SER A 40 22.21 -14.51 39.27
C SER A 40 21.21 -14.83 40.38
N THR A 41 20.29 -15.75 40.12
CA THR A 41 19.46 -16.35 41.17
C THR A 41 19.82 -17.82 41.31
N PRO A 42 20.17 -18.31 42.51
CA PRO A 42 20.43 -19.74 42.72
C PRO A 42 19.18 -20.55 42.41
N ILE A 43 19.34 -21.71 41.77
CA ILE A 43 18.27 -22.70 41.71
C ILE A 43 18.30 -23.45 43.03
N PRO A 44 17.19 -23.47 43.81
CA PRO A 44 17.13 -24.19 45.09
C PRO A 44 17.63 -25.63 44.94
N GLU A 45 18.42 -26.09 45.91
CA GLU A 45 18.95 -27.47 46.00
C GLU A 45 19.96 -27.86 44.91
N THR A 46 20.44 -26.92 44.11
CA THR A 46 21.53 -27.16 43.15
C THR A 46 22.70 -26.20 43.39
N SER A 47 23.90 -26.57 42.92
CA SER A 47 25.05 -25.65 42.86
C SER A 47 25.04 -24.78 41.59
N VAL A 48 23.88 -24.64 40.93
CA VAL A 48 23.73 -23.97 39.63
C VAL A 48 22.96 -22.66 39.81
N ASN A 49 23.47 -21.59 39.21
CA ASN A 49 22.80 -20.29 39.18
C ASN A 49 22.08 -20.09 37.84
N ILE A 50 20.85 -19.57 37.88
CA ILE A 50 20.23 -18.97 36.69
C ILE A 50 20.91 -17.62 36.49
N VAL A 51 21.77 -17.53 35.49
CA VAL A 51 22.38 -16.27 35.06
C VAL A 51 21.49 -15.65 33.99
N ARG A 52 20.98 -14.44 34.25
CA ARG A 52 20.27 -13.63 33.26
C ARG A 52 21.21 -12.53 32.76
N PRO A 53 21.95 -12.75 31.65
CA PRO A 53 22.67 -11.66 31.03
C PRO A 53 21.65 -10.67 30.46
N THR A 54 21.63 -9.45 30.98
CA THR A 54 20.91 -8.35 30.33
C THR A 54 21.87 -7.73 29.34
N VAL A 55 21.61 -7.83 28.04
CA VAL A 55 22.39 -7.10 27.02
C VAL A 55 21.71 -5.75 26.83
N ARG A 56 22.37 -4.66 27.24
CA ARG A 56 21.94 -3.29 26.95
C ARG A 56 22.88 -2.72 25.89
N VAL A 57 22.31 -2.40 24.73
CA VAL A 57 23.01 -1.70 23.66
C VAL A 57 22.85 -0.20 23.88
N ASP A 58 23.84 0.41 24.53
CA ASP A 58 23.91 1.86 24.71
C ASP A 58 24.36 2.51 23.39
N GLY A 59 23.48 3.33 22.80
CA GLY A 59 23.65 3.90 21.45
C GLY A 59 22.33 4.00 20.68
N LEU A 60 21.29 3.30 21.13
CA LEU A 60 19.90 3.42 20.66
C LEU A 60 19.11 4.52 21.39
N SER A 61 19.75 5.37 22.20
CA SER A 61 19.06 6.51 22.81
C SER A 61 18.93 7.65 21.81
N ASN A 62 17.72 8.18 21.65
CA ASN A 62 17.38 9.26 20.71
C ASN A 62 18.06 10.61 21.02
N ILE A 63 18.97 10.67 21.99
CA ILE A 63 19.60 11.91 22.46
C ILE A 63 20.49 12.54 21.37
N ASN A 64 20.96 11.76 20.38
CA ASN A 64 21.85 12.22 19.31
C ASN A 64 21.40 11.88 17.88
N GLN A 65 20.16 11.42 17.68
CA GLN A 65 19.63 11.06 16.36
C GLN A 65 18.78 12.22 15.82
N PHE A 66 19.30 12.98 14.84
CA PHE A 66 18.55 14.05 14.16
C PHE A 66 17.51 13.51 13.14
N ALA A 67 17.28 12.20 13.10
CA ALA A 67 16.32 11.54 12.21
C ALA A 67 15.34 10.68 13.02
N ASN A 68 14.05 11.01 12.94
CA ASN A 68 12.92 10.36 13.61
C ASN A 68 12.50 9.04 12.94
N ASN A 69 13.45 8.22 12.48
CA ASN A 69 13.11 6.92 11.87
C ASN A 69 13.16 5.84 12.96
N ILE A 70 12.03 5.66 13.65
CA ILE A 70 11.82 4.53 14.54
C ILE A 70 11.67 3.29 13.66
N CYS A 71 12.68 2.41 13.67
CA CYS A 71 12.58 1.08 13.06
C CYS A 71 12.36 0.04 14.16
N PRO A 72 11.45 -0.93 13.98
CA PRO A 72 11.37 -2.07 14.87
C PRO A 72 12.71 -2.83 14.90
N VAL A 73 12.98 -3.50 16.02
CA VAL A 73 14.13 -4.40 16.17
C VAL A 73 13.59 -5.82 16.11
N SER A 74 14.14 -6.66 15.25
CA SER A 74 13.83 -8.09 15.18
C SER A 74 15.08 -8.94 15.43
N VAL A 75 14.87 -10.23 15.65
CA VAL A 75 15.93 -11.23 15.91
C VAL A 75 15.87 -12.26 14.78
N THR A 76 16.99 -12.60 14.14
CA THR A 76 17.06 -13.67 13.11
C THR A 76 16.99 -15.06 13.76
N ASP A 77 16.87 -16.11 12.95
CA ASP A 77 16.93 -17.50 13.39
C ASP A 77 18.31 -17.89 13.94
N GLU A 78 19.38 -17.18 13.58
CA GLU A 78 20.70 -17.29 14.21
C GLU A 78 20.85 -16.46 15.50
N GLY A 79 19.84 -15.65 15.86
CA GLY A 79 19.86 -14.82 17.06
C GLY A 79 20.44 -13.41 16.86
N ASP A 80 20.68 -12.97 15.63
CA ASP A 80 21.22 -11.65 15.34
C ASP A 80 20.13 -10.57 15.45
N LEU A 81 20.46 -9.43 16.09
CA LEU A 81 19.57 -8.27 16.16
C LEU A 81 19.67 -7.45 14.88
N VAL A 82 18.55 -7.30 14.17
CA VAL A 82 18.46 -6.50 12.95
C VAL A 82 17.43 -5.39 13.13
N LEU A 83 17.69 -4.23 12.53
CA LEU A 83 16.68 -3.17 12.38
C LEU A 83 15.73 -3.63 11.27
N SER A 84 14.50 -4.00 11.64
CA SER A 84 13.50 -4.41 10.66
C SER A 84 12.85 -3.19 10.01
N HIS A 85 12.47 -3.37 8.74
CA HIS A 85 11.62 -2.42 8.04
C HIS A 85 10.26 -2.32 8.75
N PRO A 86 9.51 -1.20 8.58
CA PRO A 86 8.16 -1.09 9.13
C PRO A 86 7.30 -2.29 8.70
N LEU A 87 6.59 -2.90 9.64
CA LEU A 87 5.76 -4.09 9.35
C LEU A 87 4.69 -3.83 8.28
N ALA A 88 4.28 -2.58 8.13
CA ALA A 88 3.38 -2.12 7.08
C ALA A 88 3.78 -0.70 6.65
N ILE A 89 3.82 -0.47 5.35
CA ILE A 89 4.11 0.83 4.73
C ILE A 89 2.86 1.24 3.94
N PRO A 90 2.10 2.26 4.39
CA PRO A 90 0.97 2.76 3.61
C PRO A 90 1.51 3.46 2.36
N LEU A 91 1.24 2.89 1.18
CA LEU A 91 1.63 3.47 -0.11
C LEU A 91 0.59 4.47 -0.59
N LEU A 92 -0.69 4.16 -0.37
CA LEU A 92 -1.82 5.04 -0.62
C LEU A 92 -2.90 4.76 0.42
N PHE A 93 -3.49 5.81 0.98
CA PHE A 93 -4.61 5.67 1.89
C PHE A 93 -5.52 6.88 1.74
N ILE A 94 -6.74 6.69 1.26
CA ILE A 94 -7.77 7.72 1.15
C ILE A 94 -9.02 7.20 1.86
N ASP A 95 -9.40 7.87 2.93
CA ASP A 95 -10.50 7.51 3.83
C ASP A 95 -11.11 8.80 4.39
N PRO A 96 -12.44 8.96 4.38
CA PRO A 96 -13.11 10.15 4.92
C PRO A 96 -12.85 10.39 6.41
N ILE A 97 -12.49 9.36 7.17
CA ILE A 97 -12.21 9.43 8.61
C ILE A 97 -10.80 9.97 8.86
N ASN A 98 -9.86 9.78 7.92
CA ASN A 98 -8.50 10.24 8.08
C ASN A 98 -8.38 11.75 7.87
N THR A 99 -8.34 12.51 8.96
CA THR A 99 -8.26 13.97 8.96
C THR A 99 -6.91 14.53 8.48
N LEU A 100 -5.89 13.67 8.34
CA LEU A 100 -4.55 14.07 7.87
C LEU A 100 -4.43 14.07 6.34
N ASN A 101 -5.37 13.44 5.64
CA ASN A 101 -5.37 13.41 4.18
C ASN A 101 -6.09 14.65 3.61
N SER A 102 -5.48 15.27 2.59
CA SER A 102 -6.11 16.34 1.84
C SER A 102 -7.30 15.84 1.02
N GLU A 103 -7.26 14.57 0.62
CA GLU A 103 -8.33 13.90 -0.10
C GLU A 103 -9.07 12.95 0.85
N LYS A 104 -10.40 13.05 0.87
CA LYS A 104 -11.29 12.28 1.75
C LYS A 104 -12.12 11.24 1.02
N ASP A 105 -12.14 11.33 -0.29
CA ASP A 105 -12.90 10.47 -1.17
C ASP A 105 -12.05 10.19 -2.39
N TYR A 106 -11.91 8.91 -2.77
CA TYR A 106 -11.09 8.59 -3.91
C TYR A 106 -11.78 8.86 -5.26
N ILE A 107 -13.07 9.16 -5.30
CA ILE A 107 -13.74 9.68 -6.49
C ILE A 107 -14.25 11.08 -6.16
N PRO A 108 -13.38 12.11 -6.23
CA PRO A 108 -13.70 13.45 -5.70
C PRO A 108 -14.80 14.18 -6.48
N SER A 109 -15.18 13.67 -7.66
CA SER A 109 -16.28 14.19 -8.45
C SER A 109 -16.98 13.03 -9.14
N PRO A 110 -18.33 12.96 -9.12
CA PRO A 110 -19.04 11.84 -9.70
C PRO A 110 -18.69 11.62 -11.17
N ILE A 111 -18.39 10.37 -11.52
CA ILE A 111 -18.11 9.92 -12.88
C ILE A 111 -19.40 9.34 -13.45
N ILE A 112 -19.85 9.89 -14.59
CA ILE A 112 -21.10 9.50 -15.23
C ILE A 112 -20.79 8.81 -16.56
N ILE A 113 -21.21 7.56 -16.68
CA ILE A 113 -21.07 6.75 -17.90
C ILE A 113 -22.44 6.31 -18.37
N ASN A 114 -22.83 6.72 -19.57
CA ASN A 114 -24.08 6.28 -20.19
C ASN A 114 -23.80 5.09 -21.10
N GLN A 115 -24.41 3.95 -20.82
CA GLN A 115 -24.40 2.81 -21.72
C GLN A 115 -25.16 3.13 -23.00
N THR A 116 -24.58 2.74 -24.13
CA THR A 116 -25.26 2.79 -25.42
C THR A 116 -26.38 1.73 -25.48
N PRO A 117 -27.52 2.02 -26.14
CA PRO A 117 -28.57 1.03 -26.37
C PRO A 117 -28.04 -0.29 -26.94
N LYS A 118 -28.51 -1.41 -26.38
CA LYS A 118 -28.16 -2.81 -26.74
C LYS A 118 -26.73 -3.24 -26.39
N THR A 119 -25.93 -2.40 -25.77
CA THR A 119 -24.62 -2.80 -25.24
C THR A 119 -24.81 -3.75 -24.06
N THR A 120 -24.07 -4.87 -24.05
CA THR A 120 -24.19 -5.90 -23.01
C THR A 120 -23.11 -5.81 -21.93
N SER A 121 -22.05 -5.05 -22.17
CA SER A 121 -20.95 -4.87 -21.22
C SER A 121 -20.41 -3.45 -21.28
N THR A 122 -20.10 -2.88 -20.13
CA THR A 122 -19.49 -1.55 -20.00
C THR A 122 -18.34 -1.64 -19.03
N ASN A 123 -17.17 -1.24 -19.52
CA ASN A 123 -15.92 -1.21 -18.79
C ASN A 123 -15.31 0.17 -18.92
N SER A 124 -14.90 0.75 -17.81
CA SER A 124 -14.20 2.03 -17.82
C SER A 124 -13.36 2.17 -16.57
N THR A 125 -12.17 2.75 -16.73
CA THR A 125 -11.38 3.23 -15.60
C THR A 125 -12.08 4.40 -14.94
N ILE A 126 -12.26 4.31 -13.63
CA ILE A 126 -12.84 5.37 -12.80
C ILE A 126 -11.76 6.18 -12.09
N ARG A 127 -10.62 5.56 -11.75
CA ARG A 127 -9.44 6.31 -11.29
C ARG A 127 -8.16 5.49 -11.47
N SER A 128 -7.04 6.21 -11.59
CA SER A 128 -5.70 5.64 -11.60
C SER A 128 -4.85 6.23 -10.48
N PHE A 129 -3.98 5.41 -9.90
CA PHE A 129 -3.05 5.79 -8.83
C PHE A 129 -1.64 5.35 -9.17
N ASN A 130 -0.68 6.25 -8.99
CA ASN A 130 0.74 5.93 -9.10
C ASN A 130 1.32 5.69 -7.72
N PHE A 131 2.14 4.65 -7.57
CA PHE A 131 2.91 4.39 -6.36
C PHE A 131 4.20 3.64 -6.67
N ASP A 132 5.19 3.82 -5.79
CA ASP A 132 6.51 3.21 -5.92
C ASP A 132 6.72 2.20 -4.80
N ILE A 133 7.22 1.03 -5.17
CA ILE A 133 7.61 -0.03 -4.24
C ILE A 133 9.14 -0.04 -4.15
N PRO A 134 9.74 0.25 -2.98
CA PRO A 134 11.19 0.36 -2.84
C PRO A 134 11.94 -0.99 -2.78
N PHE A 135 11.24 -2.09 -2.50
CA PHE A 135 11.80 -3.45 -2.41
C PHE A 135 10.65 -4.47 -2.51
N PRO A 136 10.91 -5.75 -2.84
CA PRO A 136 9.83 -6.74 -2.96
C PRO A 136 8.93 -6.82 -1.71
N CYS A 137 7.62 -6.74 -1.92
CA CYS A 137 6.63 -6.69 -0.86
C CYS A 137 5.40 -7.53 -1.21
N LEU A 138 4.70 -7.98 -0.18
CA LEU A 138 3.30 -8.36 -0.30
C LEU A 138 2.46 -7.09 -0.21
N ILE A 139 1.68 -6.76 -1.23
CA ILE A 139 0.85 -5.55 -1.27
C ILE A 139 -0.61 -5.93 -1.12
N LYS A 140 -1.28 -5.35 -0.12
CA LYS A 140 -2.73 -5.46 0.04
C LYS A 140 -3.41 -4.27 -0.62
N PHE A 141 -4.36 -4.57 -1.50
CA PHE A 141 -5.25 -3.62 -2.15
C PHE A 141 -6.64 -3.75 -1.54
N ASN A 142 -7.28 -2.64 -1.23
CA ASN A 142 -8.68 -2.60 -0.87
C ASN A 142 -9.31 -1.29 -1.33
N SER A 143 -10.51 -1.36 -1.89
CA SER A 143 -11.31 -0.19 -2.22
C SER A 143 -12.78 -0.41 -1.90
N ILE A 144 -13.48 0.65 -1.52
CA ILE A 144 -14.94 0.69 -1.42
C ILE A 144 -15.42 1.73 -2.42
N THR A 145 -16.28 1.31 -3.34
CA THR A 145 -16.77 2.15 -4.44
C THR A 145 -18.28 2.24 -4.43
N SER A 146 -18.78 3.45 -4.58
CA SER A 146 -20.17 3.82 -4.62
C SER A 146 -20.69 3.84 -6.04
N PHE A 147 -21.92 3.36 -6.21
CA PHE A 147 -22.60 3.26 -7.50
C PHE A 147 -24.03 3.75 -7.37
N ARG A 148 -24.50 4.45 -8.40
CA ARG A 148 -25.93 4.67 -8.65
C ARG A 148 -26.25 4.30 -10.10
N PHE A 149 -27.38 3.63 -10.28
CA PHE A 149 -27.88 3.24 -11.59
C PHE A 149 -29.19 3.97 -11.89
N LEU A 150 -29.23 4.64 -13.03
CA LEU A 150 -30.40 5.34 -13.56
C LEU A 150 -30.61 4.94 -15.03
N LYS A 151 -31.71 5.34 -15.66
CA LYS A 151 -31.87 5.17 -17.11
C LYS A 151 -30.91 6.09 -17.86
N ALA A 152 -30.25 5.56 -18.89
CA ALA A 152 -29.34 6.34 -19.75
C ALA A 152 -30.04 7.52 -20.44
N THR A 153 -31.30 7.31 -20.84
CA THR A 153 -32.09 8.23 -21.68
C THR A 153 -32.44 9.54 -21.01
N ASP A 154 -32.88 9.50 -19.75
CA ASP A 154 -33.46 10.65 -19.04
C ASP A 154 -32.95 10.78 -17.60
N GLY A 155 -32.21 9.80 -17.08
CA GLY A 155 -31.77 9.77 -15.69
C GLY A 155 -32.88 9.41 -14.69
N SER A 156 -34.04 8.91 -15.13
CA SER A 156 -35.08 8.45 -14.21
C SER A 156 -34.66 7.13 -13.52
N ALA A 157 -35.40 6.73 -12.49
CA ALA A 157 -35.28 5.38 -11.91
C ALA A 157 -35.53 4.30 -12.97
N ILE A 158 -34.86 3.15 -12.82
CA ILE A 158 -34.99 1.97 -13.68
C ILE A 158 -36.15 1.12 -13.15
N THR A 159 -37.07 0.70 -14.02
CA THR A 159 -38.34 0.06 -13.62
C THR A 159 -38.65 -1.24 -14.38
N ASP A 160 -37.68 -1.81 -15.10
CA ASP A 160 -37.86 -2.98 -15.97
C ASP A 160 -37.68 -4.35 -15.31
N GLY A 161 -37.57 -4.45 -13.98
CA GLY A 161 -37.46 -5.73 -13.27
C GLY A 161 -36.20 -6.55 -13.55
N SER A 162 -35.21 -5.97 -14.24
CA SER A 162 -34.14 -6.75 -14.85
C SER A 162 -32.91 -6.88 -13.95
N SER A 163 -32.36 -8.09 -13.88
CA SER A 163 -31.12 -8.37 -13.15
C SER A 163 -29.91 -7.92 -13.95
N ARG A 164 -28.96 -7.27 -13.27
CA ARG A 164 -27.75 -6.68 -13.84
C ARG A 164 -26.56 -7.03 -12.98
N LEU A 165 -25.45 -7.39 -13.61
CA LEU A 165 -24.19 -7.67 -12.93
C LEU A 165 -23.37 -6.38 -12.90
N TRP A 166 -22.78 -6.05 -11.77
CA TRP A 166 -21.94 -4.86 -11.64
C TRP A 166 -20.84 -5.08 -10.63
N GLY A 167 -19.79 -4.28 -10.73
CA GLY A 167 -18.73 -4.30 -9.75
C GLY A 167 -17.52 -3.45 -10.11
N THR A 168 -16.43 -3.72 -9.39
CA THR A 168 -15.12 -3.11 -9.63
C THR A 168 -14.04 -4.15 -9.60
N ARG A 169 -12.90 -3.81 -10.19
CA ARG A 169 -11.71 -4.64 -10.24
C ARG A 169 -10.48 -3.77 -10.44
N PHE A 170 -9.33 -4.34 -10.14
CA PHE A 170 -8.04 -3.68 -10.30
C PHE A 170 -7.32 -4.15 -11.55
N ARG A 171 -6.50 -3.27 -12.12
CA ARG A 171 -5.59 -3.60 -13.21
C ARG A 171 -4.35 -2.72 -13.12
N PHE A 172 -3.20 -3.24 -13.52
CA PHE A 172 -2.04 -2.38 -13.74
C PHE A 172 -2.05 -1.82 -15.16
N SER A 173 -2.01 -0.49 -15.31
CA SER A 173 -1.73 0.16 -16.60
C SER A 173 -0.24 0.36 -16.84
N THR A 174 0.55 0.45 -15.77
CA THR A 174 2.01 0.47 -15.79
C THR A 174 2.53 -0.43 -14.68
N ALA A 175 3.50 -1.29 -14.98
CA ALA A 175 4.20 -2.12 -14.00
C ALA A 175 5.59 -2.53 -14.53
N PRO A 176 6.52 -2.95 -13.64
CA PRO A 176 7.78 -3.56 -14.05
C PRO A 176 7.58 -4.85 -14.84
N SER A 177 8.63 -5.26 -15.57
CA SER A 177 8.64 -6.50 -16.34
C SER A 177 8.24 -7.71 -15.48
N GLY A 178 7.40 -8.59 -16.03
CA GLY A 178 6.91 -9.79 -15.34
C GLY A 178 5.55 -9.62 -14.66
N ILE A 179 5.01 -8.39 -14.60
CA ILE A 179 3.63 -8.12 -14.19
C ILE A 179 2.82 -7.77 -15.42
N SER A 180 1.67 -8.43 -15.61
CA SER A 180 0.82 -8.17 -16.76
C SER A 180 0.17 -6.79 -16.68
N THR A 181 0.20 -6.06 -17.80
CA THR A 181 -0.50 -4.79 -18.01
C THR A 181 -1.53 -4.89 -19.14
N GLU A 182 -1.81 -6.12 -19.58
CA GLU A 182 -2.80 -6.38 -20.63
C GLU A 182 -4.18 -5.87 -20.21
N GLN A 183 -5.01 -5.51 -21.20
CA GLN A 183 -6.32 -4.90 -20.96
C GLN A 183 -7.27 -5.81 -20.15
N ASN A 184 -7.06 -7.12 -20.15
CA ASN A 184 -7.90 -8.09 -19.43
C ASN A 184 -7.21 -8.73 -18.21
N ALA A 185 -6.04 -8.23 -17.82
CA ALA A 185 -5.28 -8.73 -16.68
C ALA A 185 -5.80 -8.14 -15.36
N TYR A 186 -7.05 -8.46 -15.04
CA TYR A 186 -7.73 -7.97 -13.84
C TYR A 186 -7.43 -8.83 -12.62
N PHE A 187 -7.48 -8.20 -11.44
CA PHE A 187 -7.38 -8.85 -10.14
C PHE A 187 -8.26 -8.12 -9.10
N GLY A 188 -8.43 -8.71 -7.92
CA GLY A 188 -9.30 -8.16 -6.87
C GLY A 188 -10.73 -7.86 -7.31
N GLU A 189 -11.29 -8.70 -8.18
CA GLU A 189 -12.63 -8.49 -8.72
C GLU A 189 -13.70 -8.74 -7.65
N SER A 190 -14.63 -7.79 -7.53
CA SER A 190 -15.83 -7.92 -6.72
C SER A 190 -17.04 -7.67 -7.59
N LEU A 191 -17.99 -8.62 -7.56
CA LEU A 191 -19.21 -8.57 -8.35
C LEU A 191 -20.45 -8.69 -7.47
N ARG A 192 -21.50 -7.98 -7.87
CA ARG A 192 -22.82 -7.99 -7.26
C ARG A 192 -23.89 -7.99 -8.35
N THR A 193 -25.04 -8.56 -8.01
CA THR A 193 -26.24 -8.45 -8.85
C THR A 193 -27.14 -7.37 -8.28
N TYR A 194 -27.62 -6.47 -9.13
CA TYR A 194 -28.66 -5.50 -8.84
C TYR A 194 -29.92 -5.89 -9.61
N ASN A 195 -31.07 -5.89 -8.92
CA ASN A 195 -32.38 -6.02 -9.54
C ASN A 195 -33.27 -4.90 -8.99
N ASN A 196 -33.92 -4.19 -9.89
CA ASN A 196 -34.85 -3.11 -9.58
C ASN A 196 -36.29 -3.62 -9.51
N VAL A 197 -37.09 -3.06 -8.63
CA VAL A 197 -38.52 -3.40 -8.54
C VAL A 197 -39.24 -2.93 -9.81
N VAL A 198 -40.12 -3.79 -10.34
CA VAL A 198 -40.96 -3.48 -11.51
C VAL A 198 -41.95 -2.37 -11.14
N ASP A 199 -42.11 -1.37 -12.01
CA ASP A 199 -43.12 -0.30 -11.92
C ASP A 199 -43.12 0.53 -10.62
N ASN A 200 -42.01 0.55 -9.88
CA ASN A 200 -41.85 1.38 -8.69
C ASN A 200 -40.77 2.45 -8.91
N ILE A 201 -41.12 3.70 -8.64
CA ILE A 201 -40.23 4.86 -8.77
C ILE A 201 -39.24 5.01 -7.61
N ASP A 202 -39.45 4.31 -6.48
CA ASP A 202 -38.68 4.49 -5.23
C ASP A 202 -37.34 3.71 -5.18
N GLY A 203 -36.75 3.39 -6.33
CA GLY A 203 -35.65 2.42 -6.44
C GLY A 203 -34.22 2.97 -6.56
N SER A 204 -33.94 4.26 -6.31
CA SER A 204 -32.59 4.83 -6.51
C SER A 204 -31.85 5.07 -5.20
N GLY A 205 -31.08 4.08 -4.75
CA GLY A 205 -30.09 4.22 -3.68
C GLY A 205 -28.66 4.34 -4.22
N VAL A 206 -27.75 4.77 -3.35
CA VAL A 206 -26.31 4.56 -3.57
C VAL A 206 -25.97 3.16 -3.07
N LEU A 207 -25.39 2.35 -3.94
CA LEU A 207 -24.91 1.00 -3.67
C LEU A 207 -23.41 1.05 -3.45
N TYR A 208 -22.88 0.11 -2.66
CA TYR A 208 -21.46 0.04 -2.36
C TYR A 208 -20.93 -1.34 -2.69
N ILE A 209 -19.70 -1.39 -3.22
CA ILE A 209 -18.97 -2.62 -3.43
C ILE A 209 -17.55 -2.48 -2.92
N SER A 210 -17.07 -3.56 -2.27
CA SER A 210 -15.70 -3.65 -1.79
C SER A 210 -14.92 -4.61 -2.68
N SER A 211 -13.78 -4.16 -3.18
CA SER A 211 -12.82 -4.95 -3.97
C SER A 211 -11.52 -5.04 -3.23
N ASP A 212 -10.98 -6.24 -3.10
CA ASP A 212 -9.75 -6.50 -2.36
C ASP A 212 -8.91 -7.63 -2.98
N ASP A 213 -7.60 -7.50 -2.85
CA ASP A 213 -6.66 -8.55 -3.22
C ASP A 213 -5.32 -8.36 -2.50
N THR A 214 -4.48 -9.37 -2.55
CA THR A 214 -3.12 -9.31 -2.04
C THR A 214 -2.15 -9.94 -3.03
N LEU A 215 -1.19 -9.16 -3.53
CA LEU A 215 -0.23 -9.60 -4.54
C LEU A 215 1.21 -9.47 -4.05
N PHE A 216 2.06 -10.41 -4.44
CA PHE A 216 3.50 -10.24 -4.35
C PHE A 216 3.98 -9.36 -5.51
N LEU A 217 4.61 -8.22 -5.21
CA LEU A 217 5.13 -7.29 -6.20
C LEU A 217 6.61 -7.00 -5.96
N TYR A 218 7.36 -6.89 -7.06
CA TYR A 218 8.77 -6.53 -7.03
C TYR A 218 8.98 -5.03 -6.80
N GLN A 219 10.23 -4.63 -6.61
CA GLN A 219 10.60 -3.22 -6.61
C GLN A 219 10.25 -2.57 -7.97
N GLY A 220 9.69 -1.35 -7.92
CA GLY A 220 9.47 -0.53 -9.10
C GLY A 220 8.27 0.38 -8.97
N ASN A 221 7.93 1.03 -10.09
CA ASN A 221 6.84 2.01 -10.16
C ASN A 221 5.61 1.35 -10.80
N TYR A 222 4.45 1.60 -10.21
CA TYR A 222 3.18 1.00 -10.61
C TYR A 222 2.14 2.08 -10.85
N THR A 223 1.30 1.86 -11.85
CA THR A 223 0.02 2.58 -12.01
C THR A 223 -1.10 1.58 -11.88
N LEU A 224 -1.90 1.72 -10.83
CA LEU A 224 -3.10 0.94 -10.56
C LEU A 224 -4.32 1.68 -11.09
N ASP A 225 -5.03 1.06 -12.01
CA ASP A 225 -6.35 1.47 -12.45
C ASP A 225 -7.41 0.72 -11.63
N ILE A 226 -8.41 1.46 -11.18
CA ILE A 226 -9.67 0.90 -10.70
C ILE A 226 -10.65 1.01 -11.84
N ASP A 227 -11.14 -0.15 -12.28
CA ASP A 227 -12.07 -0.24 -13.39
C ASP A 227 -13.45 -0.65 -12.86
N LEU A 228 -14.48 0.02 -13.34
CA LEU A 228 -15.85 -0.46 -13.19
C LEU A 228 -16.14 -1.52 -14.24
N PHE A 229 -17.04 -2.43 -13.89
CA PHE A 229 -17.60 -3.42 -14.80
C PHE A 229 -19.11 -3.49 -14.58
N VAL A 230 -19.88 -3.41 -15.67
CA VAL A 230 -21.34 -3.58 -15.63
C VAL A 230 -21.77 -4.41 -16.84
N GLU A 231 -22.56 -5.45 -16.59
CA GLU A 231 -23.19 -6.26 -17.63
C GLU A 231 -24.71 -6.21 -17.55
N THR A 232 -25.31 -6.12 -18.73
CA THR A 232 -26.73 -6.05 -18.99
C THR A 232 -27.06 -6.96 -20.18
N GLU A 233 -28.30 -7.42 -20.29
CA GLU A 233 -28.76 -8.06 -21.52
C GLU A 233 -29.15 -7.02 -22.57
N SER A 234 -29.04 -7.37 -23.85
CA SER A 234 -29.31 -6.43 -24.97
C SER A 234 -30.76 -5.91 -25.03
N THR A 235 -31.68 -6.58 -24.36
CA THR A 235 -33.11 -6.24 -24.25
C THR A 235 -33.43 -5.35 -23.05
N GLN A 236 -32.49 -5.19 -22.12
CA GLN A 236 -32.70 -4.42 -20.89
C GLN A 236 -32.55 -2.92 -21.12
N THR A 237 -33.10 -2.13 -20.20
CA THR A 237 -32.93 -0.68 -20.21
C THR A 237 -31.46 -0.33 -20.00
N SER A 238 -30.90 0.46 -20.92
CA SER A 238 -29.53 0.96 -20.84
C SER A 238 -29.32 1.87 -19.64
N LEU A 239 -28.16 1.74 -19.00
CA LEU A 239 -27.87 2.38 -17.73
C LEU A 239 -27.11 3.70 -17.90
N ARG A 240 -27.49 4.70 -17.10
CA ARG A 240 -26.57 5.72 -16.61
C ARG A 240 -25.94 5.19 -15.34
N ILE A 241 -24.65 4.93 -15.39
CA ILE A 241 -23.81 4.47 -14.28
C ILE A 241 -23.15 5.71 -13.69
N ILE A 242 -23.33 5.93 -12.39
CA ILE A 242 -22.71 7.03 -11.66
C ILE A 242 -21.84 6.43 -10.56
N CYS A 243 -20.55 6.74 -10.56
CA CYS A 243 -19.60 6.38 -9.50
C CYS A 243 -19.18 7.64 -8.74
N GLY A 244 -18.95 7.57 -7.42
CA GLY A 244 -18.51 8.76 -6.66
C GLY A 244 -19.62 9.62 -6.05
N GLU A 245 -20.83 9.10 -5.90
CA GLU A 245 -21.92 9.81 -5.19
C GLU A 245 -22.01 9.45 -3.69
N GLY A 246 -21.35 8.37 -3.27
CA GLY A 246 -21.22 7.97 -1.88
C GLY A 246 -19.89 8.43 -1.27
N SER A 247 -19.47 7.77 -0.19
CA SER A 247 -18.12 7.91 0.35
C SER A 247 -17.25 6.76 -0.12
N ASP A 248 -16.24 7.06 -0.94
CA ASP A 248 -15.38 6.05 -1.54
C ASP A 248 -13.98 6.04 -0.91
N THR A 249 -13.48 4.85 -0.62
CA THR A 249 -12.18 4.65 0.05
C THR A 249 -11.25 3.77 -0.75
N ILE A 250 -9.94 4.01 -0.61
CA ILE A 250 -8.90 3.12 -1.13
C ILE A 250 -7.74 3.02 -0.14
N SER A 251 -7.20 1.81 0.00
CA SER A 251 -5.95 1.55 0.69
C SER A 251 -5.06 0.63 -0.14
N ILE A 252 -3.78 1.02 -0.23
CA ILE A 252 -2.69 0.24 -0.78
C ILE A 252 -1.62 0.18 0.30
N VAL A 253 -1.39 -1.00 0.86
CA VAL A 253 -0.48 -1.19 2.00
C VAL A 253 0.56 -2.24 1.64
N ALA A 254 1.84 -1.88 1.77
CA ALA A 254 2.95 -2.78 1.54
C ALA A 254 3.41 -3.46 2.82
N TYR A 255 3.65 -4.76 2.75
CA TYR A 255 4.25 -5.57 3.79
C TYR A 255 5.60 -6.08 3.27
N PRO A 256 6.72 -5.54 3.76
CA PRO A 256 8.05 -5.99 3.36
C PRO A 256 8.22 -7.49 3.63
N ILE A 257 8.76 -8.23 2.66
CA ILE A 257 9.07 -9.65 2.84
C ILE A 257 10.53 -9.74 3.28
N GLN A 258 10.77 -10.49 4.36
CA GLN A 258 12.10 -10.75 4.92
C GLN A 258 12.80 -11.89 4.18
#